data_AF-A0A0H3FKI5-F1
#
_entry.id   AF-A0A0H3FKI5-F1
#
_cell.length_a   1.000
_cell.length_b   1.000
_cell.length_c   1.000
_cell.angle_alpha   90.00
_cell.angle_beta   90.00
_cell.angle_gamma   90.00
#
_symmetry.space_group_name_H-M   'P 1'
#
loop_
_entity.id
_entity.type
_entity.pdbx_description
1 polymer ?
#
loop_
_entity_poly.entity_id
_entity_poly.type
_entity_poly.pdbx_seq_one_letter_code
_entity_poly.pdbx_strand_id
1 'polypeptide(L)' 'MSLFPVIVIFGLSFPPIFFELLLSLAIFWLVHRLLVPTGIYDFVWHPALFNTALYCCLFYLISRLFV' A
#
# COMPACT_ATOMS: atom_id res chain seq x y z
N MET A 1 -18.18 7.05 -2.39
CA MET A 1 -17.74 8.43 -2.70
C MET A 1 -16.41 8.60 -2.00
N SER A 2 -15.34 8.97 -2.69
CA SER A 2 -14.01 9.09 -2.04
C SER A 2 -14.10 10.01 -0.84
N LEU A 3 -13.75 9.49 0.34
CA LEU A 3 -13.89 10.21 1.61
C LEU A 3 -12.99 11.44 1.73
N PHE A 4 -11.90 11.49 0.96
CA PHE A 4 -10.93 12.58 1.01
C PHE A 4 -11.09 13.58 -0.14
N PRO A 5 -10.97 14.90 0.13
CA PRO A 5 -10.87 15.92 -0.89
C PRO A 5 -9.47 15.94 -1.53
N VAL A 6 -9.36 16.55 -2.71
CA VAL A 6 -8.06 16.89 -3.32
C VAL A 6 -7.35 17.90 -2.42
N ILE A 7 -6.10 17.63 -2.08
CA ILE A 7 -5.28 18.51 -1.22
C ILE A 7 -4.33 19.33 -2.09
N VAL A 8 -4.24 20.63 -1.85
CA VAL A 8 -3.35 21.53 -2.58
C VAL A 8 -2.32 22.13 -1.62
N ILE A 9 -1.03 21.93 -1.91
CA ILE A 9 0.09 22.41 -1.09
C ILE A 9 1.07 23.13 -2.00
N PHE A 10 1.38 24.41 -1.73
CA PHE A 10 2.27 25.25 -2.54
C PHE A 10 1.93 25.27 -4.05
N GLY A 11 0.65 25.13 -4.42
CA GLY A 11 0.20 25.06 -5.81
C GLY A 11 0.29 23.67 -6.46
N LEU A 12 0.87 22.67 -5.79
CA LEU A 12 0.80 21.27 -6.20
C LEU A 12 -0.50 20.64 -5.73
N SER A 13 -1.22 20.01 -6.64
CA SER A 13 -2.47 19.28 -6.35
C SER A 13 -2.19 17.79 -6.16
N PHE A 14 -2.55 17.27 -4.99
CA PHE A 14 -2.42 15.86 -4.62
C PHE A 14 -3.81 15.20 -4.63
N PRO A 15 -4.07 14.28 -5.57
CA PRO A 15 -5.31 13.53 -5.59
C PRO A 15 -5.42 12.60 -4.36
N PRO A 16 -6.64 12.26 -3.89
CA PRO A 16 -6.86 11.33 -2.79
C PRO A 16 -6.10 10.00 -2.91
N ILE A 17 -6.01 9.46 -4.13
CA ILE A 17 -5.32 8.21 -4.44
C ILE A 17 -3.83 8.23 -4.04
N PHE A 18 -3.21 9.42 -4.02
CA PHE A 18 -1.82 9.57 -3.61
C PHE A 18 -1.64 9.23 -2.12
N PHE A 19 -2.59 9.63 -1.28
CA PHE A 19 -2.59 9.29 0.14
C PHE A 19 -2.85 7.81 0.36
N GLU A 20 -3.76 7.22 -0.41
CA GLU A 20 -4.01 5.77 -0.36
C GLU A 20 -2.76 4.97 -0.73
N LEU A 21 -2.02 5.40 -1.77
CA LEU A 21 -0.73 4.81 -2.15
C LEU A 21 0.29 4.94 -1.01
N LEU A 22 0.48 6.14 -0.46
CA LEU A 22 1.43 6.38 0.62
C LEU A 22 1.10 5.53 1.87
N LEU A 23 -0.19 5.45 2.23
CA LEU A 23 -0.66 4.65 3.36
C LEU A 23 -0.45 3.16 3.09
N SER A 24 -0.75 2.69 1.88
CA SER A 24 -0.51 1.29 1.49
C SER A 24 0.97 0.93 1.54
N LEU A 25 1.86 1.85 1.19
CA LEU A 25 3.31 1.67 1.30
C LEU A 25 3.77 1.59 2.76
N ALA A 26 3.24 2.45 3.63
CA ALA A 26 3.55 2.42 5.06
C ALA A 26 3.12 1.09 5.70
N ILE A 27 1.91 0.61 5.39
CA ILE A 27 1.39 -0.68 5.88
C ILE A 27 2.19 -1.84 5.27
N PHE A 28 2.49 -1.78 3.96
CA PHE A 28 3.32 -2.76 3.29
C PHE A 28 4.66 -2.93 4.00
N TRP A 29 5.33 -1.83 4.37
CA TRP A 29 6.62 -1.89 5.06
C TRP A 29 6.51 -2.58 6.43
N LEU A 30 5.44 -2.30 7.18
CA LEU A 30 5.16 -2.94 8.46
C LEU A 30 4.91 -4.44 8.28
N VAL A 31 4.02 -4.81 7.36
CA VAL A 31 3.67 -6.20 7.05
C VAL A 31 4.91 -6.96 6.55
N HIS A 32 5.69 -6.36 5.65
CA HIS A 32 6.94 -6.93 5.16
C HIS A 32 7.91 -7.19 6.30
N ARG A 33 8.11 -6.23 7.22
CA ARG A 33 8.99 -6.40 8.40
C ARG A 33 8.53 -7.54 9.32
N LEU A 34 7.21 -7.77 9.43
CA LEU A 34 6.66 -8.88 10.20
C LEU A 34 6.77 -10.23 9.47
N LEU A 35 6.70 -10.24 8.14
CA LEU A 35 6.81 -11.45 7.32
C LEU A 35 8.25 -11.95 7.19
N VAL A 36 9.24 -11.06 7.12
CA VAL A 36 10.66 -11.44 6.99
C VAL A 36 11.10 -12.49 8.04
N PRO A 37 10.83 -12.33 9.35
CA PRO A 37 11.24 -13.33 10.35
C PRO A 37 10.46 -14.64 10.31
N THR A 38 9.34 -14.73 9.56
CA THR A 38 8.51 -15.95 9.51
C THR A 38 9.05 -17.03 8.56
N GLY A 39 10.06 -16.71 7.74
CA GLY A 39 10.60 -17.64 6.74
C GLY A 39 9.65 -17.92 5.57
N ILE A 40 8.49 -17.26 5.48
CA ILE A 40 7.53 -17.46 4.39
C ILE A 40 8.15 -17.14 3.02
N TYR A 41 9.07 -16.18 2.97
CA TYR A 41 9.78 -15.82 1.74
C TYR A 41 10.63 -16.96 1.17
N ASP A 42 11.04 -17.94 1.98
CA ASP A 42 11.83 -19.10 1.51
C ASP A 42 10.97 -20.11 0.73
N PHE A 43 9.64 -20.09 0.92
CA PHE A 43 8.69 -20.92 0.19
C PHE A 43 8.22 -20.29 -1.14
N VAL A 44 8.50 -18.99 -1.33
CA VAL A 44 8.04 -18.23 -2.50
C VAL A 44 9.09 -18.28 -3.59
N TRP A 45 8.70 -18.70 -4.80
CA TRP A 45 9.62 -18.80 -5.94
C TRP A 45 10.27 -17.46 -6.33
N HIS A 46 9.49 -16.37 -6.35
CA HIS A 46 9.95 -15.02 -6.68
C HIS A 46 9.50 -13.99 -5.63
N PRO A 47 10.38 -13.60 -4.68
CA PRO A 47 10.05 -12.65 -3.60
C PRO A 47 9.54 -11.30 -4.13
N ALA A 48 10.07 -10.84 -5.26
CA ALA A 48 9.65 -9.58 -5.88
C ALA A 48 8.18 -9.60 -6.32
N LEU A 49 7.73 -10.66 -7.00
CA LEU A 49 6.33 -10.77 -7.45
C LEU A 49 5.38 -10.88 -6.25
N PHE A 50 5.77 -11.61 -5.21
CA PHE A 50 4.98 -11.71 -3.98
C PHE A 50 4.83 -10.34 -3.30
N ASN A 51 5.91 -9.57 -3.20
CA ASN A 51 5.86 -8.21 -2.65
C ASN A 51 4.93 -7.30 -3.43
N THR A 52 4.96 -7.36 -4.77
CA THR A 52 4.03 -6.59 -5.61
C THR A 52 2.58 -7.01 -5.38
N ALA A 53 2.30 -8.31 -5.35
CA ALA A 53 0.95 -8.83 -5.10
C ALA A 53 0.44 -8.41 -3.71
N LEU A 54 1.28 -8.52 -2.69
CA LEU A 54 0.96 -8.12 -1.32
C LEU A 54 0.65 -6.62 -1.25
N TYR A 55 1.47 -5.78 -1.89
CA TYR A 55 1.19 -4.34 -1.99
C TYR A 55 -0.14 -4.05 -2.69
N CYS A 56 -0.42 -4.70 -3.82
CA CYS A 56 -1.68 -4.55 -4.54
C CYS A 56 -2.90 -4.95 -3.69
N CYS A 57 -2.80 -6.05 -2.93
CA CYS A 57 -3.86 -6.48 -2.01
C CYS A 57 -4.10 -5.45 -0.91
N LEU A 58 -3.03 -4.91 -0.30
CA LEU A 58 -3.14 -3.87 0.72
C LEU A 58 -3.75 -2.59 0.16
N PHE A 59 -3.28 -2.14 -1.01
CA PHE A 59 -3.83 -0.98 -1.70
C PHE A 59 -5.32 -1.15 -1.99
N TYR A 60 -5.73 -2.30 -2.54
CA TYR A 60 -7.14 -2.60 -2.79
C TYR A 60 -7.98 -2.55 -1.50
N LEU A 61 -7.48 -3.12 -0.41
CA LEU A 61 -8.17 -3.13 0.88
C LEU A 61 -8.34 -1.71 1.43
N ILE A 62 -7.28 -0.90 1.37
CA ILE A 62 -7.30 0.51 1.74
C ILE A 62 -8.29 1.29 0.88
N SER A 63 -8.21 1.17 -0.44
CA SER A 63 -9.14 1.84 -1.35
C SER A 63 -10.59 1.44 -1.09
N ARG A 64 -10.87 0.17 -0.76
CA ARG A 64 -12.22 -0.27 -0.37
C ARG A 64 -12.70 0.29 0.95
N LEU A 65 -11.82 0.66 1.87
CA LEU A 65 -12.19 1.32 3.12
C LEU A 65 -12.44 2.82 2.94
N PHE A 66 -11.81 3.45 1.95
CA PHE A 66 -11.86 4.90 1.74
C PHE A 66 -12.83 5.38 0.64
N VAL A 67 -13.42 4.47 -0.14
CA VAL A 67 -14.33 4.73 -1.28
C VAL A 67 -15.75 4.24 -1.02
#